data_AF-A0A7C2U5G4-F1
#
_entry.id   AF-A0A7C2U5G4-F1
#
_cell.length_a   1.000
_cell.length_b   1.000
_cell.length_c   1.000
_cell.angle_alpha   90.00
_cell.angle_beta   90.00
_cell.angle_gamma   90.00
#
_symmetry.space_group_name_H-M   'P 1'
#
loop_
_entity.id
_entity.type
_entity.pdbx_description
1 polymer ?
#
loop_
_entity_poly.entity_id
_entity_poly.type
_entity_poly.pdbx_seq_one_letter_code
_entity_poly.pdbx_strand_id
1 'polypeptide(L)'
;MNLLLALILGMSADPGVTVQEGRQAMAKLAECTVKHKRDQVAKELLTGQSSDKMRSAFISMLDKKKCSTDRKSAGAILIMMLSETAHFSMAEALVASDFRAPIQNLSDAPEIETSTFDPSAYEPRPNRKYTDEQLRNLQINADRARYISELSKIGDCVVRTDTERSQRLLLSPIDSSQESSSFEALKMVIGKCLPSGQSFRLDKALLRGAVAFNFYRLAKAASVNGGIR
;
A
#
# COMPACT_ATOMS: atom_id res chain seq x y z
N MET A 1 11.06 18.53 -6.55
CA MET A 1 10.48 17.39 -5.79
C MET A 1 11.64 16.71 -5.10
N ASN A 2 11.60 16.42 -3.78
CA ASN A 2 12.63 15.70 -2.96
C ASN A 2 13.25 16.48 -1.78
N LEU A 3 12.49 16.73 -0.72
CA LEU A 3 13.13 16.93 0.60
C LEU A 3 12.25 16.34 1.71
N LEU A 4 10.94 16.58 1.65
CA LEU A 4 9.99 16.01 2.62
C LEU A 4 9.86 14.48 2.50
N LEU A 5 9.89 13.91 1.28
CA LEU A 5 9.86 12.45 1.08
C LEU A 5 11.16 11.78 1.54
N ALA A 6 12.31 12.44 1.37
CA ALA A 6 13.61 11.93 1.81
C ALA A 6 13.73 11.95 3.35
N LEU A 7 13.17 12.97 3.99
CA LEU A 7 13.09 13.08 5.45
C LEU A 7 12.06 12.11 6.06
N ILE A 8 10.89 11.94 5.42
CA ILE A 8 9.86 11.00 5.88
C ILE A 8 10.25 9.56 5.61
N LEU A 9 11.17 9.24 4.70
CA LEU A 9 11.64 7.86 4.50
C LEU A 9 13.00 7.58 5.13
N GLY A 10 13.83 8.60 5.39
CA GLY A 10 15.15 8.43 6.02
C GLY A 10 16.13 7.60 5.17
N MET A 11 16.04 7.68 3.84
CA MET A 11 16.77 6.77 2.94
C MET A 11 17.61 7.57 1.95
N SER A 12 18.93 7.43 2.03
CA SER A 12 19.78 7.61 0.86
C SER A 12 19.54 6.40 -0.04
N ALA A 13 18.74 6.57 -1.09
CA ALA A 13 18.73 5.61 -2.19
C ALA A 13 20.18 5.44 -2.69
N ASP A 14 20.55 4.21 -3.06
CA ASP A 14 21.74 4.02 -3.89
C ASP A 14 21.62 5.00 -5.07
N PRO A 15 22.60 5.90 -5.31
CA PRO A 15 22.49 6.94 -6.32
C PRO A 15 22.21 6.41 -7.73
N GLY A 16 22.33 5.09 -7.96
CA GLY A 16 22.01 4.45 -9.23
C GLY A 16 20.58 3.94 -9.43
N VAL A 17 19.69 3.91 -8.42
CA VAL A 17 18.33 3.34 -8.58
C VAL A 17 17.26 4.42 -8.58
N THR A 18 16.52 4.51 -9.69
CA THR A 18 15.38 5.41 -9.84
C THR A 18 14.15 4.91 -9.07
N VAL A 19 13.23 5.83 -8.74
CA VAL A 19 11.92 5.48 -8.14
C VAL A 19 11.16 4.50 -9.03
N GLN A 20 11.24 4.66 -10.35
CA GLN A 20 10.61 3.80 -11.34
C GLN A 20 11.13 2.36 -11.26
N GLU A 21 12.46 2.18 -11.31
CA GLU A 21 13.09 0.86 -11.21
C GLU A 21 12.75 0.18 -9.88
N GLY A 22 12.71 0.96 -8.80
CA GLY A 22 12.28 0.50 -7.50
C GLY A 22 10.85 -0.04 -7.48
N ARG A 23 9.89 0.71 -8.03
CA ARG A 23 8.48 0.27 -8.15
C ARG A 23 8.37 -1.02 -8.95
N GLN A 24 9.05 -1.11 -10.10
CA GLN A 24 9.03 -2.30 -10.95
C GLN A 24 9.67 -3.51 -10.26
N ALA A 25 10.76 -3.31 -9.53
CA ALA A 25 11.44 -4.37 -8.79
C ALA A 25 10.55 -4.91 -7.65
N MET A 26 9.87 -4.02 -6.91
CA MET A 26 8.90 -4.39 -5.88
C MET A 26 7.70 -5.14 -6.45
N ALA A 27 7.17 -4.71 -7.59
CA ALA A 27 6.06 -5.39 -8.26
C ALA A 27 6.44 -6.84 -8.66
N LYS A 28 7.60 -7.04 -9.30
CA LYS A 28 8.10 -8.38 -9.66
C LYS A 28 8.28 -9.29 -8.44
N LEU A 29 8.81 -8.72 -7.35
CA LEU A 29 9.00 -9.46 -6.12
C LEU A 29 7.67 -9.84 -5.45
N ALA A 30 6.71 -8.91 -5.44
CA ALA A 30 5.36 -9.17 -4.95
C ALA A 30 4.65 -10.23 -5.79
N GLU A 31 4.71 -10.16 -7.12
CA GLU A 31 4.18 -11.17 -8.03
C GLU A 31 4.77 -12.56 -7.75
N CYS A 32 6.09 -12.67 -7.60
CA CYS A 32 6.74 -13.93 -7.26
C CYS A 32 6.32 -14.44 -5.88
N THR A 33 6.24 -13.55 -4.88
CA THR A 33 5.81 -13.91 -3.52
C THR A 33 4.37 -14.42 -3.53
N VAL A 34 3.45 -13.71 -4.17
CA VAL A 34 2.05 -14.12 -4.33
C VAL A 34 1.95 -15.45 -5.08
N LYS A 35 2.75 -15.67 -6.12
CA LYS A 35 2.79 -16.97 -6.84
C LYS A 35 3.12 -18.15 -5.92
N HIS A 36 3.96 -17.95 -4.90
CA HIS A 36 4.43 -19.03 -4.02
C HIS A 36 3.75 -19.08 -2.65
N LYS A 37 3.17 -17.97 -2.20
CA LYS A 37 2.64 -17.77 -0.83
C LYS A 37 1.25 -17.13 -0.82
N ARG A 38 0.52 -17.23 -1.94
CA ARG A 38 -0.80 -16.62 -2.19
C ARG A 38 -1.71 -16.57 -0.97
N ASP A 39 -2.03 -17.73 -0.39
CA ASP A 39 -3.01 -17.82 0.70
C ASP A 39 -2.52 -17.15 1.99
N GLN A 40 -1.22 -17.21 2.26
CA GLN A 40 -0.61 -16.53 3.40
C GLN A 40 -0.67 -15.01 3.20
N VAL A 41 -0.32 -14.53 2.00
CA VAL A 41 -0.38 -13.10 1.67
C VAL A 41 -1.82 -12.60 1.77
N ALA A 42 -2.78 -13.32 1.18
CA ALA A 42 -4.19 -12.99 1.22
C ALA A 42 -4.71 -12.93 2.66
N LYS A 43 -4.37 -13.91 3.49
CA LYS A 43 -4.75 -13.95 4.91
C LYS A 43 -4.26 -12.71 5.65
N GLU A 44 -2.97 -12.36 5.51
CA GLU A 44 -2.41 -11.21 6.22
C GLU A 44 -3.08 -9.90 5.82
N LEU A 45 -3.33 -9.67 4.52
CA LEU A 45 -4.05 -8.48 4.04
C LEU A 45 -5.49 -8.37 4.60
N LEU A 46 -6.14 -9.51 4.83
CA LEU A 46 -7.53 -9.54 5.32
C LEU A 46 -7.62 -9.39 6.84
N THR A 47 -6.58 -9.75 7.60
CA THR A 47 -6.61 -9.76 9.08
C THR A 47 -6.60 -8.38 9.74
N GLY A 48 -6.44 -7.28 8.99
CA GLY A 48 -6.51 -5.92 9.53
C GLY A 48 -5.41 -5.58 10.55
N GLN A 49 -4.31 -6.34 10.56
CA GLN A 49 -3.19 -6.10 11.47
C GLN A 49 -2.54 -4.73 11.24
N SER A 50 -1.88 -4.21 12.28
CA SER A 50 -1.08 -2.98 12.17
C SER A 50 0.03 -3.12 11.12
N SER A 51 0.40 -1.99 10.49
CA SER A 51 1.42 -1.92 9.44
C SER A 51 2.73 -2.62 9.83
N ASP A 52 3.15 -2.53 11.09
CA ASP A 52 4.36 -3.17 11.59
C ASP A 52 4.29 -4.71 11.59
N LYS A 53 3.19 -5.28 12.08
CA LYS A 53 2.99 -6.73 12.10
C LYS A 53 2.88 -7.26 10.68
N MET A 54 2.11 -6.56 9.85
CA MET A 54 1.92 -6.87 8.45
C MET A 54 3.26 -6.84 7.68
N ARG A 55 4.09 -5.83 7.91
CA ARG A 55 5.45 -5.73 7.37
C ARG A 55 6.31 -6.92 7.78
N SER A 56 6.33 -7.25 9.08
CA SER A 56 7.12 -8.39 9.59
C SER A 56 6.68 -9.71 8.96
N ALA A 57 5.36 -9.92 8.85
CA ALA A 57 4.80 -11.09 8.19
C ALA A 57 5.24 -11.17 6.73
N PHE A 58 5.13 -10.07 5.96
CA PHE A 58 5.55 -10.07 4.56
C PHE A 58 7.04 -10.31 4.38
N ILE A 59 7.90 -9.71 5.20
CA ILE A 59 9.35 -9.96 5.15
C ILE A 59 9.65 -11.45 5.36
N SER A 60 8.92 -12.12 6.25
CA SER A 60 9.09 -13.56 6.51
C SER A 60 8.66 -14.44 5.34
N MET A 61 7.76 -13.97 4.47
CA MET A 61 7.27 -14.71 3.31
C MET A 61 8.21 -14.68 2.10
N LEU A 62 9.21 -13.79 2.12
CA LEU A 62 10.13 -13.60 1.01
C LEU A 62 11.10 -14.77 0.89
N ASP A 63 10.86 -15.61 -0.09
CA ASP A 63 11.85 -16.61 -0.51
C ASP A 63 12.91 -15.93 -1.37
N LYS A 64 13.95 -15.38 -0.72
CA LYS A 64 15.06 -14.71 -1.41
C LYS A 64 15.76 -15.59 -2.43
N LYS A 65 15.68 -16.93 -2.31
CA LYS A 65 16.31 -17.84 -3.28
C LYS A 65 15.46 -17.99 -4.54
N LYS A 66 14.13 -18.02 -4.40
CA LYS A 66 13.20 -18.22 -5.54
C LYS A 66 12.76 -16.91 -6.19
N CYS A 67 12.61 -15.86 -5.39
CA CYS A 67 12.15 -14.55 -5.83
C CYS A 67 13.28 -13.51 -5.89
N SER A 68 14.55 -13.95 -5.92
CA SER A 68 15.68 -13.04 -6.07
C SER A 68 15.48 -12.20 -7.32
N THR A 69 15.48 -10.89 -7.14
CA THR A 69 15.68 -9.95 -8.23
C THR A 69 17.18 -9.82 -8.52
N ASP A 70 17.53 -9.15 -9.62
CA ASP A 70 18.91 -8.76 -9.92
C ASP A 70 19.56 -8.10 -8.69
N ARG A 71 20.85 -8.39 -8.44
CA ARG A 71 21.66 -7.82 -7.35
C ARG A 71 21.57 -6.29 -7.32
N LYS A 72 21.45 -5.67 -8.49
CA LYS A 72 21.31 -4.21 -8.64
C LYS A 72 20.05 -3.65 -7.96
N SER A 73 18.97 -4.43 -7.89
CA SER A 73 17.71 -4.00 -7.28
C SER A 73 17.57 -4.43 -5.82
N ALA A 74 18.47 -5.27 -5.31
CA ALA A 74 18.35 -5.84 -3.96
C ALA A 74 18.40 -4.77 -2.85
N GLY A 75 19.24 -3.74 -3.01
CA GLY A 75 19.31 -2.62 -2.07
C GLY A 75 18.03 -1.79 -2.06
N ALA A 76 17.53 -1.39 -3.24
CA ALA A 76 16.29 -0.64 -3.38
C ALA A 76 15.06 -1.43 -2.90
N ILE A 77 15.02 -2.74 -3.15
CA ILE A 77 14.00 -3.63 -2.62
C ILE A 77 14.06 -3.70 -1.10
N LEU A 78 15.25 -3.90 -0.51
CA LEU A 78 15.38 -3.95 0.94
C LEU A 78 14.85 -2.67 1.59
N ILE A 79 15.21 -1.52 1.00
CA ILE A 79 14.74 -0.19 1.38
C ILE A 79 13.21 -0.10 1.30
N MET A 80 12.61 -0.49 0.18
CA MET A 80 11.15 -0.44 -0.01
C MET A 80 10.40 -1.46 0.84
N MET A 81 11.01 -2.59 1.16
CA MET A 81 10.41 -3.60 2.03
C MET A 81 10.40 -3.23 3.50
N LEU A 82 11.37 -2.41 3.92
CA LEU A 82 11.37 -1.81 5.25
C LEU A 82 10.30 -0.71 5.36
N SER A 83 9.83 -0.18 4.23
CA SER A 83 8.74 0.78 4.23
C SER A 83 7.42 0.09 4.57
N GLU A 84 6.53 0.85 5.19
CA GLU A 84 5.21 0.38 5.56
C GLU A 84 4.37 0.00 4.33
N THR A 85 4.78 0.32 3.11
CA THR A 85 3.99 0.14 1.88
C THR A 85 4.24 -1.18 1.17
N ALA A 86 5.09 -2.07 1.71
CA ALA A 86 5.35 -3.39 1.12
C ALA A 86 4.06 -4.20 0.87
N HIS A 87 3.06 -4.04 1.74
CA HIS A 87 1.76 -4.68 1.61
C HIS A 87 0.93 -4.18 0.41
N PHE A 88 1.16 -2.96 -0.04
CA PHE A 88 0.50 -2.41 -1.23
C PHE A 88 0.91 -3.16 -2.49
N SER A 89 2.20 -3.43 -2.69
CA SER A 89 2.66 -4.22 -3.84
C SER A 89 2.12 -5.66 -3.80
N MET A 90 2.01 -6.25 -2.61
CA MET A 90 1.41 -7.57 -2.43
C MET A 90 -0.09 -7.57 -2.79
N ALA A 91 -0.81 -6.51 -2.40
CA ALA A 91 -2.21 -6.34 -2.77
C ALA A 91 -2.38 -6.15 -4.29
N GLU A 92 -1.53 -5.34 -4.93
CA GLU A 92 -1.53 -5.18 -6.40
C GLU A 92 -1.35 -6.53 -7.11
N ALA A 93 -0.34 -7.29 -6.71
CA ALA A 93 -0.06 -8.61 -7.27
C ALA A 93 -1.24 -9.58 -7.08
N LEU A 94 -1.90 -9.55 -5.91
CA LEU A 94 -3.09 -10.34 -5.66
C LEU A 94 -4.26 -9.88 -6.56
N VAL A 95 -4.55 -8.59 -6.69
CA VAL A 95 -5.60 -8.09 -7.58
C VAL A 95 -5.37 -8.53 -9.02
N ALA A 96 -4.15 -8.36 -9.53
CA ALA A 96 -3.79 -8.76 -10.90
C ALA A 96 -3.93 -10.27 -11.16
N SER A 97 -3.86 -11.08 -10.10
CA SER A 97 -3.98 -12.53 -10.18
C SER A 97 -5.40 -13.05 -9.92
N ASP A 98 -6.15 -12.44 -9.01
CA ASP A 98 -7.48 -12.92 -8.55
C ASP A 98 -8.61 -12.29 -9.36
N PHE A 99 -8.43 -11.06 -9.82
CA PHE A 99 -9.51 -10.19 -10.29
C PHE A 99 -9.19 -9.62 -11.66
N ARG A 100 -8.91 -10.51 -12.63
CA ARG A 100 -8.74 -10.14 -14.05
C ARG A 100 -10.07 -9.87 -14.75
N ALA A 101 -11.12 -10.59 -14.35
CA ALA A 101 -12.46 -10.33 -14.84
C ALA A 101 -13.01 -9.04 -14.21
N PRO A 102 -13.80 -8.24 -14.94
CA PRO A 102 -14.43 -7.05 -14.40
C PRO A 102 -15.26 -7.37 -13.14
N ILE A 103 -14.97 -6.69 -12.03
CA ILE A 103 -15.84 -6.73 -10.85
C ILE A 103 -16.83 -5.57 -10.97
N GLN A 104 -18.11 -5.90 -10.88
CA GLN A 104 -19.16 -4.91 -10.80
C GLN A 104 -19.35 -4.48 -9.35
N ASN A 105 -19.40 -3.17 -9.16
CA ASN A 105 -19.84 -2.47 -7.95
C ASN A 105 -19.39 -3.03 -6.58
N LEU A 106 -18.39 -2.38 -5.97
CA LEU A 106 -18.00 -2.62 -4.58
C LEU A 106 -18.57 -1.57 -3.60
N SER A 107 -19.52 -0.73 -4.00
CA SER A 107 -20.12 0.29 -3.12
C SER A 107 -20.72 -0.33 -1.86
N ASP A 108 -21.36 -1.49 -2.01
CA ASP A 108 -22.14 -2.16 -0.97
C ASP A 108 -21.36 -3.31 -0.31
N ALA A 109 -20.08 -3.47 -0.66
CA ALA A 109 -19.22 -4.43 0.02
C ALA A 109 -19.23 -4.11 1.54
N PRO A 110 -19.25 -5.12 2.42
CA PRO A 110 -19.24 -4.89 3.87
C PRO A 110 -18.11 -3.94 4.26
N GLU A 111 -18.36 -3.11 5.28
CA GLU A 111 -17.29 -2.35 5.89
C GLU A 111 -16.24 -3.32 6.41
N ILE A 112 -14.98 -3.03 6.08
CA ILE A 112 -13.86 -3.85 6.52
C ILE A 112 -13.14 -3.04 7.56
N GLU A 113 -12.95 -3.62 8.74
CA GLU A 113 -12.25 -2.97 9.83
C GLU A 113 -10.88 -2.48 9.33
N THR A 114 -10.72 -1.16 9.27
CA THR A 114 -9.44 -0.53 8.91
C THR A 114 -8.69 -0.25 10.20
N SER A 115 -7.37 -0.49 10.22
CA SER A 115 -6.55 -0.06 11.35
C SER A 115 -6.71 1.45 11.50
N THR A 116 -7.36 1.87 12.58
CA THR A 116 -7.44 3.27 12.95
C THR A 116 -6.10 3.72 13.51
N PHE A 117 -5.72 4.96 13.25
CA PHE A 117 -4.56 5.56 13.89
C PHE A 117 -4.86 5.73 15.38
N ASP A 118 -4.10 5.03 16.23
CA ASP A 118 -4.13 5.19 17.68
C ASP A 118 -2.94 6.08 18.11
N PRO A 119 -3.17 7.35 18.51
CA PRO A 119 -2.10 8.23 18.97
C PRO A 119 -1.35 7.67 20.19
N SER A 120 -2.03 6.95 21.07
CA SER A 120 -1.46 6.47 22.33
C SER A 120 -0.36 5.44 22.13
N ALA A 121 -0.37 4.72 21.00
CA ALA A 121 0.68 3.79 20.60
C ALA A 121 2.03 4.50 20.35
N TYR A 122 2.02 5.82 20.14
CA TYR A 122 3.19 6.64 19.86
C TYR A 122 3.55 7.61 20.99
N GLU A 123 2.84 7.58 22.11
CA GLU A 123 3.15 8.42 23.27
C GLU A 123 4.34 7.86 24.09
N PRO A 124 5.20 8.73 24.65
CA PRO A 124 6.24 8.30 25.59
C PRO A 124 5.62 7.62 26.82
N ARG A 125 6.11 6.43 27.17
CA ARG A 125 5.62 5.72 28.35
C ARG A 125 6.05 6.44 29.63
N PRO A 126 5.15 6.62 30.63
CA PRO A 126 5.40 7.47 31.80
C PRO A 126 6.59 7.05 32.69
N ASN A 127 7.08 5.82 32.57
CA ASN A 127 8.19 5.29 33.38
C ASN A 127 9.42 4.88 32.55
N ARG A 128 9.58 5.43 31.35
CA ARG A 128 10.72 5.15 30.48
C ARG A 128 11.44 6.46 30.15
N LYS A 129 12.76 6.48 30.32
CA LYS A 129 13.58 7.58 29.81
C LYS A 129 13.75 7.42 28.30
N TYR A 130 13.53 8.51 27.57
CA TYR A 130 13.73 8.58 26.13
C TYR A 130 14.87 9.55 25.81
N THR A 131 15.67 9.24 24.80
CA THR A 131 16.57 10.21 24.20
C THR A 131 15.78 11.13 23.25
N ASP A 132 16.33 12.31 22.93
CA ASP A 132 15.70 13.21 21.95
C ASP A 132 15.49 12.53 20.58
N GLU A 133 16.42 11.66 20.19
CA GLU A 133 16.28 10.87 18.96
C GLU A 133 15.09 9.92 19.03
N GLN A 134 14.88 9.24 20.17
CA GLN A 134 13.74 8.36 20.34
C GLN A 134 12.42 9.12 20.34
N LEU A 135 12.36 10.32 20.95
CA LEU A 135 11.19 11.18 20.90
C LEU A 135 10.89 11.65 19.47
N ARG A 136 11.92 12.06 18.72
CA ARG A 136 11.77 12.38 17.29
C ARG A 136 11.26 11.19 16.48
N ASN A 137 11.79 10.00 16.71
CA ASN A 137 11.37 8.80 16.00
C ASN A 137 9.92 8.39 16.36
N LEU A 138 9.48 8.58 17.61
CA LEU A 138 8.07 8.37 17.99
C LEU A 138 7.16 9.30 17.20
N GLN A 139 7.49 10.59 17.13
CA GLN A 139 6.70 11.57 16.38
C GLN A 139 6.67 11.24 14.87
N ILE A 140 7.82 10.93 14.27
CA ILE A 140 7.90 10.53 12.85
C ILE A 140 7.00 9.32 12.57
N ASN A 141 7.03 8.32 13.45
CA ASN A 141 6.22 7.12 13.27
C ASN A 141 4.73 7.41 13.48
N ALA A 142 4.36 8.31 14.40
CA ALA A 142 2.98 8.75 14.59
C ALA A 142 2.44 9.44 13.32
N ASP A 143 3.21 10.36 12.75
CA ASP A 143 2.82 11.10 11.55
C ASP A 143 2.69 10.16 10.33
N ARG A 144 3.60 9.18 10.20
CA ARG A 144 3.53 8.15 9.16
C ARG A 144 2.29 7.27 9.31
N ALA A 145 2.02 6.76 10.51
CA ALA A 145 0.86 5.90 10.77
C ALA A 145 -0.46 6.63 10.52
N ARG A 146 -0.54 7.91 10.92
CA ARG A 146 -1.68 8.78 10.59
C ARG A 146 -1.84 8.93 9.09
N TYR A 147 -0.76 9.25 8.38
CA TYR A 147 -0.78 9.39 6.93
C TYR A 147 -1.25 8.12 6.20
N ILE A 148 -0.73 6.94 6.59
CA ILE A 148 -1.14 5.65 6.02
C ILE A 148 -2.60 5.33 6.33
N SER A 149 -3.08 5.62 7.54
CA SER A 149 -4.50 5.44 7.90
C SER A 149 -5.41 6.29 7.00
N GLU A 150 -5.10 7.57 6.83
CA GLU A 150 -5.86 8.47 5.95
C GLU A 150 -5.78 8.06 4.48
N LEU A 151 -4.59 7.67 4.01
CA LEU A 151 -4.40 7.17 2.67
C LEU A 151 -5.24 5.90 2.39
N SER A 152 -5.35 5.01 3.37
CA SER A 152 -6.21 3.84 3.26
C SER A 152 -7.69 4.20 3.15
N LYS A 153 -8.18 5.18 3.94
CA LYS A 153 -9.56 5.70 3.84
C LYS A 153 -9.85 6.29 2.45
N ILE A 154 -8.90 7.04 1.90
CA ILE A 154 -9.00 7.56 0.52
C ILE A 154 -9.08 6.41 -0.47
N GLY A 155 -8.24 5.38 -0.33
CA GLY A 155 -8.26 4.19 -1.17
C GLY A 155 -9.60 3.45 -1.14
N ASP A 156 -10.16 3.23 0.05
CA ASP A 156 -11.50 2.63 0.23
C ASP A 156 -12.59 3.46 -0.48
N CYS A 157 -12.64 4.77 -0.21
CA CYS A 157 -13.61 5.67 -0.85
C CYS A 157 -13.51 5.64 -2.39
N VAL A 158 -12.30 5.67 -2.94
CA VAL A 158 -12.08 5.63 -4.39
C VAL A 158 -12.61 4.33 -5.00
N VAL A 159 -12.31 3.18 -4.39
CA VAL A 159 -12.77 1.88 -4.87
C VAL A 159 -14.29 1.75 -4.81
N ARG A 160 -14.92 2.18 -3.72
CA ARG A 160 -16.37 2.15 -3.56
C ARG A 160 -17.08 3.09 -4.52
N THR A 161 -16.50 4.25 -4.79
CA THR A 161 -17.09 5.25 -5.68
C THR A 161 -16.97 4.87 -7.15
N ASP A 162 -15.84 4.30 -7.58
CA ASP A 162 -15.62 3.89 -8.97
C ASP A 162 -14.77 2.61 -9.05
N THR A 163 -15.43 1.48 -8.83
CA THR A 163 -14.81 0.15 -8.83
C THR A 163 -14.15 -0.18 -10.16
N GLU A 164 -14.81 0.11 -11.28
CA GLU A 164 -14.33 -0.25 -12.62
C GLU A 164 -13.05 0.50 -12.97
N ARG A 165 -13.01 1.83 -12.77
CA ARG A 165 -11.79 2.61 -13.04
C ARG A 165 -10.67 2.29 -12.06
N SER A 166 -11.01 1.96 -10.81
CA SER A 166 -10.03 1.48 -9.83
C SER A 166 -9.40 0.18 -10.30
N GLN A 167 -10.18 -0.80 -10.75
CA GLN A 167 -9.66 -2.04 -11.30
C GLN A 167 -8.79 -1.80 -12.55
N ARG A 168 -9.23 -0.92 -13.45
CA ARG A 168 -8.47 -0.55 -14.65
C ARG A 168 -7.10 0.05 -14.29
N LEU A 169 -7.05 0.91 -13.27
CA LEU A 169 -5.79 1.42 -12.73
C LEU A 169 -4.91 0.25 -12.26
N LEU A 170 -5.45 -0.66 -11.45
CA LEU A 170 -4.67 -1.76 -10.87
C LEU A 170 -4.17 -2.79 -11.91
N LEU A 171 -4.88 -2.93 -13.02
CA LEU A 171 -4.47 -3.78 -14.14
C LEU A 171 -3.55 -3.07 -15.16
N SER A 172 -3.37 -1.75 -15.06
CA SER A 172 -2.44 -1.03 -15.94
C SER A 172 -0.99 -1.35 -15.59
N PRO A 173 -0.08 -1.44 -16.57
CA PRO A 173 1.35 -1.55 -16.30
C PRO A 173 1.85 -0.35 -15.47
N ILE A 174 2.73 -0.61 -14.51
CA ILE A 174 3.35 0.43 -13.68
C ILE A 174 4.20 1.35 -14.56
N ASP A 175 4.07 2.65 -14.32
CA ASP A 175 4.80 3.72 -14.99
C ASP A 175 4.59 3.76 -16.51
N SER A 176 3.38 3.39 -16.94
CA SER A 176 2.98 3.46 -18.35
C SER A 176 2.05 4.64 -18.63
N SER A 177 1.84 4.92 -19.91
CA SER A 177 0.80 5.86 -20.34
C SER A 177 -0.59 5.42 -19.89
N GLN A 178 -0.88 4.11 -19.87
CA GLN A 178 -2.14 3.56 -19.39
C GLN A 178 -2.36 3.79 -17.89
N GLU A 179 -1.32 3.70 -17.05
CA GLU A 179 -1.40 4.10 -15.65
C GLU A 179 -1.76 5.58 -15.53
N SER A 180 -1.09 6.43 -16.31
CA SER A 180 -1.34 7.88 -16.31
C SER A 180 -2.76 8.23 -16.75
N SER A 181 -3.27 7.62 -17.82
CA SER A 181 -4.64 7.78 -18.26
C SER A 181 -5.65 7.28 -17.22
N SER A 182 -5.36 6.18 -16.53
CA SER A 182 -6.23 5.64 -15.47
C SER A 182 -6.32 6.58 -14.27
N PHE A 183 -5.20 7.21 -13.88
CA PHE A 183 -5.20 8.24 -12.84
C PHE A 183 -5.99 9.49 -13.25
N GLU A 184 -5.84 9.97 -14.48
CA GLU A 184 -6.62 11.13 -14.95
C GLU A 184 -8.12 10.81 -14.93
N ALA A 185 -8.51 9.59 -15.32
CA ALA A 185 -9.90 9.15 -15.27
C ALA A 185 -10.45 9.06 -13.83
N LEU A 186 -9.61 8.86 -12.82
CA LEU A 186 -9.98 8.81 -11.41
C LEU A 186 -9.89 10.17 -10.69
N LYS A 187 -9.34 11.22 -11.31
CA LYS A 187 -9.02 12.50 -10.66
C LYS A 187 -10.20 13.13 -9.93
N MET A 188 -11.39 13.14 -10.55
CA MET A 188 -12.60 13.67 -9.93
C MET A 188 -13.08 12.83 -8.73
N VAL A 189 -12.93 11.51 -8.79
CA VAL A 189 -13.27 10.59 -7.70
C VAL A 189 -12.31 10.79 -6.53
N ILE A 190 -11.01 10.82 -6.83
CA ILE A 190 -9.96 11.10 -5.83
C ILE A 190 -10.24 12.43 -5.13
N GLY A 191 -10.57 13.49 -5.88
CA GLY A 191 -10.91 14.79 -5.31
C GLY A 191 -12.11 14.77 -4.36
N LYS A 192 -13.15 13.98 -4.65
CA LYS A 192 -14.31 13.80 -3.76
C LYS A 192 -13.99 13.01 -2.49
N CYS A 193 -12.99 12.14 -2.56
CA CYS A 193 -12.56 11.30 -1.44
C CYS A 193 -11.53 11.97 -0.53
N LEU A 194 -11.04 13.16 -0.88
CA LEU A 194 -10.12 13.91 -0.03
C LEU A 194 -10.86 14.56 1.15
N PRO A 195 -10.29 14.53 2.37
CA PRO A 195 -10.84 15.27 3.50
C PRO A 195 -10.89 16.78 3.20
N SER A 196 -12.04 17.40 3.48
CA SER A 196 -12.21 18.85 3.25
C SER A 196 -11.25 19.66 4.12
N GLY A 197 -10.68 20.72 3.54
CA GLY A 197 -9.74 21.62 4.25
C GLY A 197 -8.34 21.04 4.50
N GLN A 198 -8.05 19.82 4.04
CA GLN A 198 -6.73 19.20 4.16
C GLN A 198 -6.00 19.18 2.82
N SER A 199 -4.69 19.44 2.85
CA SER A 199 -3.83 19.27 1.68
C SER A 199 -3.07 17.95 1.79
N PHE A 200 -3.35 17.02 0.87
CA PHE A 200 -2.61 15.76 0.77
C PHE A 200 -1.66 15.82 -0.40
N ARG A 201 -0.37 15.56 -0.13
CA ARG A 201 0.59 15.23 -1.19
C ARG A 201 0.43 13.75 -1.48
N LEU A 202 -0.40 13.44 -2.48
CA LEU A 202 -0.62 12.09 -2.95
C LEU A 202 0.48 11.74 -3.95
N ASP A 203 1.38 10.85 -3.53
CA ASP A 203 2.28 10.18 -4.45
C ASP A 203 1.49 9.12 -5.24
N LYS A 204 1.74 9.02 -6.56
CA LYS A 204 1.04 8.08 -7.44
C LYS A 204 1.18 6.63 -6.96
N ALA A 205 2.37 6.24 -6.53
CA ALA A 205 2.64 4.87 -6.09
C ALA A 205 1.90 4.56 -4.79
N LEU A 206 1.92 5.50 -3.84
CA LEU A 206 1.19 5.37 -2.58
C LEU A 206 -0.33 5.27 -2.81
N LEU A 207 -0.89 6.15 -3.64
CA LEU A 207 -2.32 6.14 -3.94
C LEU A 207 -2.74 4.86 -4.68
N ARG A 208 -1.98 4.43 -5.69
CA ARG A 208 -2.22 3.15 -6.38
C ARG A 208 -2.23 1.99 -5.37
N GLY A 209 -1.24 1.96 -4.49
CA GLY A 209 -1.10 0.95 -3.47
C GLY A 209 -2.27 0.87 -2.50
N ALA A 210 -2.74 2.03 -2.02
CA ALA A 210 -3.91 2.11 -1.16
C ALA A 210 -5.21 1.71 -1.86
N VAL A 211 -5.37 2.07 -3.14
CA VAL A 211 -6.46 1.57 -3.98
C VAL A 211 -6.37 0.05 -4.12
N ALA A 212 -5.18 -0.51 -4.34
CA ALA A 212 -4.97 -1.96 -4.46
C ALA A 212 -5.34 -2.71 -3.19
N PHE A 213 -4.85 -2.23 -2.05
CA PHE A 213 -5.12 -2.79 -0.74
C PHE A 213 -6.62 -2.86 -0.45
N ASN A 214 -7.32 -1.74 -0.62
CA ASN A 214 -8.74 -1.69 -0.32
C ASN A 214 -9.56 -2.44 -1.38
N PHE A 215 -9.20 -2.38 -2.67
CA PHE A 215 -9.86 -3.16 -3.72
C PHE A 215 -9.83 -4.65 -3.41
N TYR A 216 -8.65 -5.19 -3.06
CA TYR A 216 -8.52 -6.61 -2.75
C TYR A 216 -9.42 -7.02 -1.58
N ARG A 217 -9.39 -6.25 -0.48
CA ARG A 217 -10.16 -6.54 0.72
C ARG A 217 -11.67 -6.48 0.43
N LEU A 218 -12.13 -5.41 -0.23
CA LEU A 218 -13.54 -5.20 -0.61
C LEU A 218 -14.05 -6.31 -1.54
N ALA A 219 -13.28 -6.65 -2.57
CA ALA A 219 -13.64 -7.73 -3.49
C ALA A 219 -13.75 -9.08 -2.78
N LYS A 220 -12.86 -9.39 -1.84
CA LYS A 220 -12.95 -10.61 -1.03
C LYS A 220 -14.16 -10.60 -0.09
N ALA A 221 -14.42 -9.49 0.59
CA ALA A 221 -15.59 -9.36 1.47
C ALA A 221 -16.91 -9.54 0.70
N ALA A 222 -17.03 -8.94 -0.49
CA ALA A 222 -18.19 -9.10 -1.35
C ALA A 222 -18.35 -10.54 -1.90
N SER A 223 -17.24 -11.25 -2.15
CA SER A 223 -17.26 -12.65 -2.60
C SER A 223 -17.79 -13.61 -1.53
N VAL A 224 -17.45 -13.39 -0.26
CA VAL A 224 -17.89 -14.25 0.87
C VAL A 224 -19.40 -14.13 1.10
N ASN A 225 -19.98 -12.95 0.87
CA ASN A 225 -21.41 -12.71 1.06
C ASN A 225 -22.27 -13.06 -0.17
N GLY A 226 -21.71 -13.74 -1.17
CA GLY A 226 -22.43 -14.15 -2.38
C GLY A 226 -22.77 -13.02 -3.35
N GLY A 227 -22.18 -11.82 -3.16
CA GLY A 227 -22.46 -10.62 -3.94
C GLY A 227 -21.71 -10.51 -5.28
N ILE A 228 -20.69 -11.35 -5.51
CA ILE A 228 -19.96 -11.41 -6.79
C ILE A 228 -20.27 -12.75 -7.46
N ARG A 229 -21.16 -12.72 -8.46
CA ARG A 229 -21.36 -13.81 -9.45
C ARG A 229 -20.88 -13.36 -10.81
#